data_AF-A0A6G2BCD9-F1
#
_entry.id   AF-A0A6G2BCD9-F1
#
_cell.length_a   1.000
_cell.length_b   1.000
_cell.length_c   1.000
_cell.angle_alpha   90.00
_cell.angle_beta   90.00
_cell.angle_gamma   90.00
#
_symmetry.space_group_name_H-M   'P 1'
#
loop_
_entity.id
_entity.type
_entity.pdbx_description
1 polymer ?
#
loop_
_entity_poly.entity_id
_entity_poly.type
_entity_poly.pdbx_seq_one_letter_code
_entity_poly.pdbx_strand_id
1 'polypeptide(L)' 'MRQSDPFEQDPVTVGLRFAEIVTGTTISDEPPAPESPLGRLEAFAEEHGSAALTPEHVRAAQEGRPLPPPA' A
#
# COMPACT_ATOMS: atom_id res chain seq x y z
N MET A 1 17.52 -35.70 -7.51
CA MET A 1 17.10 -34.31 -7.81
C MET A 1 15.62 -34.35 -8.12
N ARG A 2 14.77 -33.72 -7.32
CA ARG A 2 13.34 -33.60 -7.62
C ARG A 2 13.21 -32.50 -8.68
N GLN A 3 12.67 -32.84 -9.85
CA GLN A 3 12.36 -31.85 -10.88
C GLN A 3 11.20 -31.00 -10.34
N SER A 4 11.39 -29.69 -10.19
CA SER A 4 10.32 -28.76 -9.83
C SER A 4 9.26 -28.78 -10.94
N ASP A 5 7.99 -28.86 -10.56
CA ASP A 5 6.89 -28.89 -11.50
C ASP A 5 6.79 -27.53 -12.22
N PRO A 6 6.83 -27.47 -13.56
CA PRO A 6 6.74 -26.21 -14.31
C PRO A 6 5.40 -25.47 -14.11
N PHE A 7 4.42 -26.09 -13.45
CA PHE A 7 3.12 -25.50 -13.11
C PHE A 7 2.98 -25.13 -11.63
N GLU A 8 4.02 -25.35 -10.80
CA GLU A 8 4.02 -24.93 -9.40
C GLU A 8 4.11 -23.40 -9.33
N GLN A 9 2.94 -22.75 -9.24
CA GLN A 9 2.85 -21.32 -9.04
C GLN A 9 2.94 -21.00 -7.54
N ASP A 10 3.73 -19.98 -7.20
CA ASP A 10 3.78 -19.43 -5.86
C ASP A 10 2.37 -19.02 -5.38
N PRO A 11 1.86 -19.57 -4.25
CA PRO A 11 0.52 -19.28 -3.76
C PRO A 11 0.26 -17.79 -3.53
N VAL A 12 1.29 -17.00 -3.17
CA VAL A 12 1.16 -15.55 -3.00
C VAL A 12 0.88 -14.89 -4.34
N THR A 13 1.68 -15.19 -5.36
CA THR A 13 1.50 -14.69 -6.73
C THR A 13 0.11 -15.03 -7.27
N VAL A 14 -0.39 -16.25 -7.03
CA VAL A 14 -1.76 -16.65 -7.42
C VAL A 14 -2.82 -15.83 -6.69
N GLY A 15 -2.63 -15.63 -5.37
CA GLY A 15 -3.54 -14.84 -4.56
C GLY A 15 -3.61 -13.37 -4.98
N LEU A 16 -2.46 -12.75 -5.30
CA LEU A 16 -2.40 -11.36 -5.78
C LEU A 16 -3.13 -11.21 -7.12
N ARG A 17 -2.86 -12.10 -8.09
CA ARG A 17 -3.56 -12.10 -9.39
C ARG A 17 -5.07 -12.31 -9.24
N PHE A 18 -5.49 -13.20 -8.35
CA PHE A 18 -6.91 -13.41 -8.06
C PHE A 18 -7.54 -12.12 -7.49
N ALA A 19 -6.87 -11.45 -6.56
CA ALA A 19 -7.34 -10.19 -5.99
C ALA A 19 -7.52 -9.13 -7.08
N GLU A 20 -6.51 -8.90 -7.93
CA GLU A 20 -6.57 -7.95 -9.06
C GLU A 20 -7.79 -8.20 -9.97
N ILE A 21 -8.06 -9.46 -10.31
CA ILE A 21 -9.22 -9.84 -11.14
C ILE A 21 -10.54 -9.51 -10.43
N VAL A 22 -10.66 -9.88 -9.15
CA VAL A 22 -11.93 -9.74 -8.40
C VAL A 22 -12.24 -8.28 -8.07
N THR A 23 -11.23 -7.48 -7.74
CA THR A 23 -11.40 -6.07 -7.37
C THR A 23 -11.36 -5.14 -8.58
N GLY A 24 -10.85 -5.61 -9.73
CA GLY A 24 -10.57 -4.76 -10.89
C GLY A 24 -9.43 -3.76 -10.63
N THR A 25 -8.59 -4.01 -9.63
CA THR A 25 -7.44 -3.15 -9.30
C THR A 25 -6.14 -3.72 -9.84
N THR A 26 -5.10 -2.90 -9.88
CA THR A 26 -3.73 -3.33 -10.16
C THR A 26 -2.91 -3.19 -8.89
N ILE A 27 -2.14 -4.22 -8.55
CA ILE A 27 -1.16 -4.17 -7.47
C ILE A 27 0.13 -3.63 -8.07
N SER A 28 0.68 -2.59 -7.46
CA SER A 28 1.85 -1.87 -7.96
C SER A 28 2.92 -1.81 -6.88
N ASP A 29 4.17 -2.03 -7.31
CA ASP A 29 5.36 -1.76 -6.51
C ASP A 29 5.91 -0.34 -6.76
N GLU A 30 5.26 0.44 -7.64
CA GLU A 30 5.61 1.84 -7.86
C GLU A 30 5.25 2.71 -6.65
N PRO A 31 5.97 3.82 -6.41
CA PRO A 31 5.60 4.77 -5.38
C PRO A 31 4.14 5.23 -5.56
N PRO A 32 3.37 5.38 -4.46
CA PRO A 32 2.01 5.88 -4.55
C PRO A 32 1.99 7.30 -5.11
N ALA A 33 0.92 7.64 -5.83
CA ALA A 33 0.73 9.00 -6.30
C ALA A 33 0.78 9.99 -5.11
N PRO A 34 1.53 11.10 -5.19
CA PRO A 34 1.72 12.02 -4.05
C PRO A 34 0.42 12.53 -3.43
N GLU A 35 -0.59 12.76 -4.26
CA GLU A 35 -1.90 13.27 -3.84
C GLU A 35 -2.85 12.17 -3.33
N SER A 36 -2.49 10.89 -3.50
CA SER A 36 -3.28 9.79 -2.95
C SER A 36 -3.24 9.79 -1.42
N PRO A 37 -4.25 9.21 -0.74
CA PRO A 37 -4.21 9.06 0.71
C PRO A 37 -2.91 8.42 1.21
N LEU A 38 -2.40 7.40 0.53
CA LEU A 38 -1.15 6.74 0.92
C LEU A 38 0.07 7.62 0.64
N GLY A 39 0.15 8.27 -0.53
CA GLY A 39 1.26 9.17 -0.87
C GLY A 39 1.42 10.33 0.11
N ARG A 40 0.30 10.91 0.59
CA ARG A 40 0.31 11.95 1.61
C ARG A 40 0.83 11.45 2.97
N LEU A 41 0.49 10.21 3.34
CA LEU A 41 0.97 9.60 4.58
C LEU A 41 2.46 9.25 4.50
N GLU A 42 2.94 8.77 3.35
CA GLU A 42 4.36 8.50 3.12
C GLU A 42 5.19 9.78 3.18
N ALA A 43 4.73 10.86 2.54
CA ALA A 43 5.40 12.17 2.61
C ALA A 43 5.49 12.69 4.05
N PHE A 44 4.40 12.58 4.83
CA PHE A 44 4.41 12.96 6.24
C PHE A 44 5.38 12.11 7.06
N ALA A 45 5.43 10.79 6.80
CA ALA A 45 6.34 9.88 7.48
C ALA A 45 7.81 10.12 7.11
N GLU A 46 8.09 10.56 5.90
CA GLU A 46 9.43 10.95 5.46
C GLU A 46 9.90 12.21 6.22
N GLU A 47 9.03 13.19 6.42
CA GLU A 47 9.35 14.44 7.11
C GLU A 47 9.45 14.29 8.64
N HIS A 48 8.53 13.56 9.26
CA HIS A 48 8.39 13.50 10.72
C HIS A 48 8.74 12.14 11.33
N GLY A 49 9.04 11.14 10.50
CA GLY A 49 9.23 9.76 10.90
C GLY A 49 7.91 9.00 11.01
N SER A 50 7.92 7.73 10.63
CA SER A 50 6.72 6.88 10.66
C SER A 50 6.10 6.73 12.06
N ALA A 51 6.87 6.93 13.13
CA ALA A 51 6.38 6.89 14.50
C ALA A 51 5.47 8.07 14.86
N ALA A 52 5.51 9.18 14.11
CA ALA A 52 4.63 10.33 14.28
C ALA A 52 3.23 10.09 13.69
N LEU A 53 3.06 9.05 12.86
CA LEU A 53 1.76 8.70 12.31
C LEU A 53 0.84 8.18 13.42
N THR A 54 -0.37 8.72 13.43
CA THR A 54 -1.45 8.30 14.32
C THR A 54 -2.66 7.87 13.51
N PRO A 55 -3.62 7.16 14.12
CA PRO A 55 -4.87 6.82 13.44
C PRO A 55 -5.63 8.03 12.87
N GLU A 56 -5.46 9.23 13.46
CA GLU A 56 -6.09 10.44 12.93
C GLU A 56 -5.50 10.87 11.58
N HIS A 57 -4.19 10.66 11.36
CA HIS A 57 -3.57 10.95 10.07
C HIS A 57 -4.18 10.06 8.98
N VAL A 58 -4.33 8.76 9.27
CA VAL A 58 -4.96 7.81 8.35
C VAL A 58 -6.39 8.22 8.02
N ARG A 59 -7.18 8.58 9.06
CA ARG A 59 -8.56 9.03 8.87
C ARG A 59 -8.62 10.31 8.02
N ALA A 60 -7.79 11.31 8.33
CA ALA A 60 -7.73 12.56 7.57
C ALA A 60 -7.33 12.32 6.10
N ALA A 61 -6.39 11.41 5.85
CA ALA A 61 -5.98 11.02 4.51
C ALA A 61 -7.13 10.37 3.72
N GLN A 62 -7.88 9.44 4.34
CA GLN A 62 -9.03 8.78 3.72
C GLN A 62 -10.17 9.76 3.41
N GLU A 63 -10.41 10.72 4.31
CA GLU A 63 -11.46 11.74 4.17
C GLU A 63 -11.07 12.89 3.22
N GLY A 64 -9.85 12.88 2.66
CA GLY A 64 -9.37 13.98 1.82
C GLY A 64 -9.07 15.28 2.58
N ARG A 65 -9.02 15.24 3.91
CA ARG A 65 -8.68 16.39 4.76
C ARG A 65 -7.17 16.60 4.86
N PRO A 66 -6.71 17.81 5.26
CA PRO A 66 -5.32 18.02 5.65
C PRO A 66 -4.91 17.11 6.81
N LEU A 67 -3.66 16.63 6.78
CA LEU A 67 -3.10 15.86 7.89
C LEU A 67 -2.92 16.76 9.12
N PRO A 68 -3.23 16.28 10.33
CA PRO A 68 -2.92 17.03 11.55
C PRO A 68 -1.40 17.19 11.73
N PRO A 69 -0.94 18.13 12.55
CA PRO A 69 0.48 18.26 12.87
C PRO A 69 1.01 17.03 13.61
N PRO A 70 2.33 16.79 13.59
CA PRO A 70 2.95 15.72 14.37
C PRO A 70 2.68 15.91 15.87
N ALA A 71 2.50 14.78 16.56
CA ALA A 71 2.21 14.74 17.99
C ALA A 71 3.44 15.01 18.87
#